data_AF-A0A090RPJ1-F1
#
_entry.id   AF-A0A090RPJ1-F1
#
_cell.length_a   1.000
_cell.length_b   1.000
_cell.length_c   1.000
_cell.angle_alpha   90.00
_cell.angle_beta   90.00
_cell.angle_gamma   90.00
#
_symmetry.space_group_name_H-M   'P 1'
#
loop_
_entity.id
_entity.type
_entity.pdbx_description
1 polymer ?
#
loop_
_entity_poly.entity_id
_entity_poly.type
_entity_poly.pdbx_seq_one_letter_code
_entity_poly.pdbx_strand_id
1 'polypeptide(L)' 'MELFLPKLDKQLGQSSYVATENYSIADISAYILVVVAVNALKIEVFESNQNIKSWFDKVSTRPALQG' A
#
# COMPACT_ATOMS: atom_id res chain seq x y z
N MET A 1 -10.40 8.87 0.93
CA MET A 1 -9.12 8.38 1.49
C MET A 1 -9.34 7.74 2.85
N GLU A 2 -9.86 8.47 3.84
CA GLU A 2 -10.09 7.97 5.20
C GLU A 2 -10.96 6.71 5.28
N LEU A 3 -12.01 6.59 4.46
CA LEU A 3 -12.85 5.38 4.43
C LEU A 3 -12.27 4.21 3.62
N PHE A 4 -11.22 4.45 2.84
CA PHE A 4 -10.62 3.43 1.96
C PHE A 4 -9.40 2.77 2.58
N LEU A 5 -8.53 3.53 3.26
CA LEU A 5 -7.32 2.99 3.87
C LEU A 5 -7.60 1.82 4.83
N PRO A 6 -8.60 1.87 5.73
CA PRO A 6 -8.91 0.71 6.59
C PRO A 6 -9.38 -0.52 5.82
N LYS A 7 -10.02 -0.34 4.65
CA LYS A 7 -10.43 -1.46 3.79
C LYS A 7 -9.23 -2.09 3.09
N LEU A 8 -8.32 -1.26 2.58
CA LEU A 8 -7.08 -1.72 1.97
C LEU A 8 -6.19 -2.42 3.01
N ASP A 9 -6.09 -1.87 4.22
CA ASP A 9 -5.35 -2.49 5.31
C ASP A 9 -5.91 -3.85 5.68
N LYS A 10 -7.24 -3.96 5.86
CA LYS A 10 -7.90 -5.23 6.10
C LYS A 10 -7.62 -6.26 5.00
N GLN A 11 -7.65 -5.84 3.73
CA GLN A 11 -7.36 -6.71 2.59
C GLN A 11 -5.92 -7.22 2.62
N LEU A 12 -4.95 -6.34 2.90
CA LEU A 12 -3.53 -6.69 3.00
C LEU A 12 -3.19 -7.51 4.26
N GLY A 13 -4.09 -7.53 5.25
CA GLY A 13 -4.02 -8.48 6.36
C GLY A 13 -4.46 -9.91 6.00
N GLN A 14 -5.07 -10.10 4.82
CA GLN A 14 -5.58 -11.40 4.36
C GLN A 14 -4.81 -12.00 3.18
N SER A 15 -4.00 -11.20 2.49
CA SER A 15 -3.29 -11.59 1.26
C SER A 15 -1.94 -10.89 1.18
N SER A 16 -0.95 -11.58 0.61
CA SER A 16 0.41 -11.04 0.43
C SER A 16 0.49 -9.78 -0.45
N TYR A 17 -0.50 -9.58 -1.31
CA TYR A 17 -0.65 -8.48 -2.26
C TYR A 17 -2.12 -8.10 -2.43
N VAL A 18 -2.39 -6.96 -3.07
CA VAL A 18 -3.73 -6.32 -3.07
C VAL A 18 -4.83 -7.24 -3.61
N ALA A 19 -4.58 -7.91 -4.74
CA ALA A 19 -5.61 -8.68 -5.44
C ALA A 19 -5.50 -10.20 -5.23
N THR A 20 -4.28 -10.72 -5.08
CA THR A 20 -4.00 -12.17 -5.01
C THR A 20 -2.73 -12.42 -4.18
N GLU A 21 -2.30 -13.67 -4.05
CA GLU A 21 -0.98 -13.99 -3.44
C GLU A 21 0.22 -13.56 -4.29
N ASN A 22 0.00 -13.11 -5.53
CA ASN A 22 1.04 -12.65 -6.44
C ASN A 22 0.93 -11.14 -6.73
N TYR A 23 2.08 -10.50 -6.90
CA TYR A 23 2.18 -9.09 -7.29
C TYR A 23 1.50 -8.84 -8.63
N SER A 24 0.70 -7.78 -8.71
CA SER A 24 -0.13 -7.46 -9.88
C SER A 24 -0.22 -5.96 -10.13
N ILE A 25 -0.95 -5.58 -11.18
CA ILE A 25 -1.25 -4.17 -11.45
C ILE A 25 -2.00 -3.48 -10.30
N ALA A 26 -2.77 -4.24 -9.50
CA ALA A 26 -3.46 -3.69 -8.34
C ALA A 26 -2.47 -3.13 -7.30
N ASP A 27 -1.31 -3.77 -7.13
CA ASP A 27 -0.26 -3.30 -6.23
C ASP A 27 0.43 -2.05 -6.75
N ILE A 28 0.64 -1.95 -8.07
CA ILE A 28 1.20 -0.76 -8.70
C ILE A 28 0.27 0.44 -8.44
N SER A 29 -1.03 0.28 -8.71
CA SER A 29 -2.02 1.34 -8.49
C SER A 29 -2.15 1.73 -7.02
N ALA A 30 -2.22 0.75 -6.11
CA ALA A 30 -2.28 1.01 -4.69
C ALA A 30 -1.01 1.69 -4.18
N TYR A 31 0.16 1.36 -4.74
CA TYR A 31 1.44 1.93 -4.30
C TYR A 31 1.48 3.41 -4.60
N ILE A 32 1.09 3.81 -5.82
CA ILE A 32 0.96 5.21 -6.19
C ILE A 32 -0.06 5.94 -5.30
N LEU A 33 -1.19 5.30 -4.98
CA LEU A 33 -2.17 5.88 -4.05
C LEU A 33 -1.55 6.17 -2.68
N VAL A 34 -0.80 5.23 -2.10
CA VAL A 34 -0.15 5.40 -0.79
C VAL A 34 0.97 6.44 -0.85
N VAL A 35 1.77 6.48 -1.92
CA VAL A 35 2.78 7.51 -2.14
C VAL A 35 2.14 8.91 -2.17
N VAL A 36 1.06 9.10 -2.92
CA VAL A 36 0.35 10.38 -2.99
C VAL A 36 -0.25 10.76 -1.64
N ALA A 37 -0.85 9.79 -0.94
CA ALA A 37 -1.41 9.99 0.39
C ALA A 37 -0.39 10.56 1.39
N VAL A 38 0.78 9.94 1.48
CA VAL A 38 1.82 10.30 2.44
C VAL A 38 2.54 11.57 1.99
N ASN A 39 2.97 11.63 0.73
CA ASN A 39 3.89 12.68 0.30
C ASN A 39 3.19 13.97 -0.11
N ALA A 40 2.08 13.88 -0.85
CA ALA A 40 1.36 15.04 -1.35
C ALA A 40 0.28 15.50 -0.37
N LEU A 41 -0.48 14.57 0.20
CA LEU A 41 -1.61 14.88 1.08
C LEU A 41 -1.24 14.90 2.57
N LYS A 42 -0.03 14.50 2.94
CA LYS A 42 0.47 14.47 4.32
C LYS A 42 -0.41 13.66 5.28
N ILE A 43 -1.03 12.60 4.79
CA ILE A 43 -1.87 11.70 5.58
C ILE A 43 -0.96 10.71 6.32
N GLU A 44 -1.19 10.54 7.63
CA GLU A 44 -0.49 9.58 8.49
C GLU A 44 -0.98 8.14 8.22
N VAL A 45 -0.74 7.63 7.01
CA VAL A 45 -1.22 6.31 6.57
C VAL A 45 -0.70 5.19 7.48
N PHE A 46 0.59 5.24 7.85
CA PHE A 46 1.27 4.10 8.48
C PHE A 46 1.03 3.95 9.98
N GLU A 47 0.55 4.99 10.67
CA GLU A 47 0.29 4.93 12.12
C GLU A 47 -0.85 3.95 12.44
N SER A 48 -1.94 4.05 11.67
CA SER A 48 -3.16 3.25 11.91
C SER A 48 -3.34 2.05 10.99
N ASN A 49 -2.46 1.87 9.98
CA ASN A 49 -2.62 0.83 8.95
C ASN A 49 -1.33 0.00 8.81
N GLN A 50 -1.13 -0.94 9.74
CA GLN A 50 0.10 -1.74 9.84
C GLN A 50 0.28 -2.71 8.67
N ASN A 51 -0.81 -3.26 8.11
CA ASN A 51 -0.72 -4.16 6.96
C ASN A 51 -0.34 -3.38 5.69
N ILE A 52 -0.89 -2.16 5.52
CA ILE A 52 -0.44 -1.23 4.47
C ILE A 52 1.04 -0.94 4.64
N LYS A 53 1.51 -0.65 5.86
CA LYS A 53 2.93 -0.37 6.12
C LYS A 53 3.81 -1.55 5.69
N SER A 54 3.51 -2.76 6.17
CA SER A 54 4.30 -3.95 5.83
C SER A 54 4.32 -4.25 4.32
N TRP A 55 3.17 -4.14 3.67
CA TRP A 55 3.08 -4.31 2.22
C TRP A 55 3.84 -3.21 1.46
N PHE A 56 3.75 -1.96 1.90
CA PHE A 56 4.44 -0.82 1.27
C PHE A 56 5.96 -0.95 1.40
N ASP A 57 6.46 -1.30 2.58
CA ASP A 57 7.88 -1.57 2.84
C ASP A 57 8.37 -2.69 1.90
N LYS A 58 7.62 -3.78 1.74
CA LYS A 58 7.95 -4.87 0.81
C LYS A 58 7.95 -4.41 -0.65
N VAL A 59 6.90 -3.73 -1.11
CA VAL A 59 6.72 -3.33 -2.52
C VAL A 59 7.74 -2.26 -2.93
N SER A 60 8.05 -1.32 -2.04
CA SER A 60 9.02 -0.24 -2.31
C SER A 60 10.41 -0.76 -2.66
N THR A 61 10.84 -1.91 -2.12
CA THR A 61 12.16 -2.51 -2.42
C THR A 61 12.31 -3.06 -3.84
N ARG A 62 11.23 -3.12 -4.63
CA ARG A 62 11.29 -3.71 -5.98
C ARG A 62 12.14 -2.83 -6.91
N PRO A 63 13.04 -3.41 -7.72
CA PRO A 63 13.91 -2.63 -8.62
C PRO A 63 13.16 -1.67 -9.55
N ALA A 64 11.94 -2.02 -9.99
CA ALA A 64 11.11 -1.16 -10.84
C ALA A 64 10.60 0.12 -10.15
N LEU A 65 10.69 0.20 -8.83
CA LEU A 65 10.29 1.36 -8.03
C LEU A 65 11.50 2.08 -7.40
N GLN A 66 12.70 1.55 -7.63
CA GLN A 66 13.97 2.10 -7.17
C GLN A 66 14.58 2.87 -8.34
N GLY A 67 14.51 4.20 -8.29
CA GLY A 67 15.04 5.12 -9.29
C GLY A 67 15.64 6.34 -8.63
#